data_AF-A0A5V8U5A0-F1
#
_entry.id   AF-A0A5V8U5A0-F1
#
_cell.length_a   1.000
_cell.length_b   1.000
_cell.length_c   1.000
_cell.angle_alpha   90.00
_cell.angle_beta   90.00
_cell.angle_gamma   90.00
#
_symmetry.space_group_name_H-M   'P 1'
#
loop_
_entity.id
_entity.type
_entity.pdbx_description
1 polymer ?
#
loop_
_entity_poly.entity_id
_entity_poly.type
_entity_poly.pdbx_seq_one_letter_code
_entity_poly.pdbx_strand_id
1 'polypeptide(L)' 'WSLTGKSGTLTDSAASTSPKIMLEGWEKLVQWVNSHRHSNGNDGQDTGGPTSQFNGSITE' A
#
# COMPACT_ATOMS: atom_id res chain seq x y z
N TRP A 1 -2.79 14.97 15.33
CA TRP A 1 -2.29 15.82 16.44
C TRP A 1 -3.29 16.95 16.69
N SER A 2 -3.24 17.63 17.84
CA SER A 2 -4.20 18.70 18.21
C SER A 2 -3.48 19.94 18.70
N LEU A 3 -3.87 21.11 18.18
CA LEU A 3 -3.42 22.42 18.63
C LEU A 3 -4.63 23.22 19.12
N THR A 4 -4.63 23.58 20.40
CA THR A 4 -5.72 24.35 21.01
C THR A 4 -5.25 25.76 21.35
N GLY A 5 -5.98 26.76 20.87
CA GLY A 5 -5.75 28.17 21.15
C GLY A 5 -7.01 28.87 21.64
N LYS A 6 -6.87 30.15 22.00
CA LYS A 6 -7.95 30.99 22.56
C LYS A 6 -9.16 31.15 21.61
N SER A 7 -8.97 30.90 20.32
CA SER A 7 -9.98 31.02 19.25
C SER A 7 -10.47 29.68 18.71
N GLY A 8 -10.14 28.55 19.35
CA GLY A 8 -10.64 27.22 18.97
C GLY A 8 -9.57 26.14 18.93
N THR A 9 -10.00 24.94 18.52
CA THR A 9 -9.14 23.77 18.39
C THR A 9 -8.98 23.40 16.93
N LEU A 10 -7.74 23.34 16.46
CA LEU A 10 -7.39 22.69 15.19
C LEU A 10 -6.96 21.26 15.51
N THR A 11 -7.76 20.31 15.05
CA THR A 11 -7.42 18.89 15.08
C THR A 11 -7.12 18.45 13.66
N ASP A 12 -5.95 17.85 13.48
CA ASP A 12 -5.69 17.04 12.29
C ASP A 12 -6.71 15.90 12.31
N SER A 13 -7.59 15.85 11.30
CA SER A 13 -8.59 14.80 11.17
C SER A 13 -7.87 13.47 11.31
N ALA A 14 -8.31 12.62 12.24
CA ALA A 14 -7.72 11.31 12.47
C ALA A 14 -7.35 10.66 11.13
N ALA A 15 -6.11 10.16 10.99
CA ALA A 15 -5.71 9.41 9.82
C ALA A 15 -6.80 8.38 9.51
N SER A 16 -7.57 8.63 8.44
CA SER A 16 -8.86 7.98 8.21
C SER A 16 -8.71 6.59 7.58
N THR A 17 -7.51 6.04 7.59
CA THR A 17 -7.27 4.68 7.11
C THR A 17 -7.29 3.78 8.33
N SER A 18 -8.44 3.15 8.56
CA SER A 18 -8.58 2.13 9.60
C SER A 18 -7.39 1.15 9.49
N PRO A 19 -6.74 0.75 10.59
CA PRO A 19 -5.65 -0.21 10.56
C PRO A 19 -5.98 -1.49 9.78
N LYS A 20 -7.23 -1.94 9.88
CA LYS A 20 -7.78 -3.04 9.08
C LYS A 20 -7.68 -2.78 7.57
N ILE A 21 -8.04 -1.58 7.10
CA ILE A 21 -7.97 -1.20 5.69
C ILE A 21 -6.52 -1.14 5.21
N MET A 22 -5.60 -0.67 6.06
CA MET A 22 -4.16 -0.67 5.74
C MET A 22 -3.61 -2.10 5.61
N LEU A 23 -3.98 -2.99 6.53
CA LEU A 23 -3.59 -4.41 6.48
C LEU A 23 -4.16 -5.11 5.24
N GLU A 24 -5.45 -4.92 4.95
CA GLU A 24 -6.08 -5.46 3.74
C GLU A 24 -5.42 -4.92 2.46
N GLY A 25 -5.11 -3.61 2.42
CA GLY A 25 -4.41 -3.00 1.30
C GLY A 25 -2.99 -3.55 1.11
N TRP A 26 -2.28 -3.80 2.21
CA TRP A 26 -0.96 -4.42 2.18
C TRP A 26 -1.01 -5.86 1.64
N GLU A 27 -1.97 -6.67 2.08
CA GLU A 27 -2.16 -8.03 1.55
C GLU A 27 -2.39 -8.02 0.02
N LYS A 28 -3.19 -7.07 -0.48
CA LYS A 28 -3.41 -6.91 -1.93
C LYS A 28 -2.14 -6.48 -2.66
N LEU A 29 -1.32 -5.62 -2.06
CA LEU A 29 -0.04 -5.20 -2.63
C LEU A 29 0.93 -6.39 -2.72
N VAL A 30 1.07 -7.17 -1.66
CA VAL A 30 1.91 -8.38 -1.63
C VAL A 30 1.44 -9.38 -2.67
N GLN A 31 0.12 -9.57 -2.81
CA GLN A 31 -0.44 -10.43 -3.86
C GLN A 31 -0.04 -9.94 -5.26
N TRP A 32 -0.22 -8.65 -5.55
CA TRP A 32 0.13 -8.07 -6.84
C TRP A 32 1.62 -8.17 -7.15
N VAL A 33 2.49 -7.84 -6.18
CA VAL A 33 3.95 -7.95 -6.35
C VAL A 33 4.36 -9.37 -6.69
N ASN A 34 3.67 -10.39 -6.17
CA ASN A 34 4.01 -11.78 -6.43
C ASN A 34 3.34 -12.36 -7.69
N SER A 35 2.37 -11.67 -8.30
CA SER A 35 1.60 -12.20 -9.45
C SER A 35 1.69 -11.37 -10.73
N HIS A 36 2.31 -10.19 -10.70
CA HIS A 36 2.40 -9.34 -11.89
C HIS A 36 3.22 -10.01 -13.00
N ARG A 37 2.92 -9.68 -14.26
CA ARG A 37 3.69 -10.12 -15.43
C ARG A 37 4.38 -8.91 -16.05
N HIS A 38 5.62 -9.09 -16.45
CA HIS A 38 6.40 -8.06 -17.11
C HIS A 38 6.17 -8.17 -18.62
N SER A 39 5.65 -7.11 -19.23
CA SER A 39 5.58 -7.03 -20.69
C SER A 39 6.93 -6.58 -21.24
N ASN A 40 7.38 -7.19 -22.33
CA ASN A 40 8.59 -6.78 -23.03
C ASN A 40 8.35 -5.58 -23.98
N GLY A 41 7.10 -5.11 -24.07
CA GLY A 41 6.68 -4.11 -25.04
C GLY A 41 6.86 -4.56 -26.49
N ASN A 42 6.49 -3.68 -27.42
CA ASN A 42 6.84 -3.78 -28.84
C ASN A 42 6.50 -5.14 -29.51
N ASP A 43 5.29 -5.66 -29.25
CA ASP A 43 4.78 -6.97 -29.71
C ASP A 43 5.64 -8.19 -29.29
N GLY A 44 6.57 -8.00 -28.35
CA GLY A 44 7.37 -9.05 -27.75
C GLY A 44 6.59 -9.87 -26.71
N GLN A 45 7.00 -11.12 -26.50
CA GLN A 45 6.45 -11.99 -25.45
C GLN A 45 6.72 -11.42 -24.06
N ASP A 46 5.79 -11.62 -23.12
CA ASP A 46 6.02 -11.31 -21.70
C ASP A 46 7.29 -12.00 -21.18
N THR A 47 8.06 -11.31 -20.34
CA THR A 47 9.27 -11.87 -19.72
C THR A 47 8.98 -12.72 -18.48
N GLY A 48 7.70 -12.94 -18.19
CA GLY A 48 7.23 -13.76 -17.07
C GLY A 48 6.88 -12.93 -15.83
N GLY A 49 6.71 -13.63 -14.71
CA GLY A 49 6.45 -13.01 -13.40
C GLY A 49 7.74 -12.84 -12.58
N PRO A 50 7.61 -12.39 -11.32
CA PRO A 50 8.72 -12.29 -10.39
C PRO A 50 9.49 -13.60 -10.25
N THR A 51 10.81 -13.53 -10.23
CA THR A 51 11.69 -14.68 -10.01
C THR A 51 11.95 -14.97 -8.52
N SER A 52 11.60 -14.03 -7.65
CA SER A 52 11.71 -14.15 -6.21
C SER A 52 10.43 -13.70 -5.53
N GLN A 53 9.98 -14.47 -4.54
CA GLN A 53 8.79 -14.13 -3.78
C GLN A 53 9.08 -13.03 -2.75
N PHE A 54 8.25 -11.98 -2.73
CA PHE A 54 8.28 -10.94 -1.71
C PHE A 54 7.39 -11.35 -0.52
N ASN A 55 7.97 -11.39 0.67
CA ASN A 55 7.29 -11.69 1.93
C ASN A 55 7.51 -10.56 2.94
N GLY A 56 6.82 -9.44 2.74
CA GLY A 56 6.83 -8.29 3.66
C GLY A 56 5.57 -8.24 4.53
N SER A 57 5.69 -7.68 5.73
CA SER A 57 4.58 -7.44 6.67
C SER A 57 4.61 -6.01 7.19
N ILE A 58 3.43 -5.45 7.46
CA ILE A 58 3.28 -4.21 8.22
C ILE A 58 2.60 -4.51 9.56
N THR A 59 2.91 -3.73 10.59
CA THR A 59 2.27 -3.79 11.91
C THR A 59 1.64 -2.43 12.24
N GLU A 60 0.63 -2.43 13.11
CA GLU A 60 0.17 -1.22 13.79
C GLU A 60 1.25 -0.59 14.67
#